data_AF-A0AAW5Z856-F1
#
_entry.id   AF-A0AAW5Z856-F1
#
_cell.length_a   1.000
_cell.length_b   1.000
_cell.length_c   1.000
_cell.angle_alpha   90.00
_cell.angle_beta   90.00
_cell.angle_gamma   90.00
#
_symmetry.space_group_name_H-M   'P 1'
#
loop_
_entity.id
_entity.type
_entity.pdbx_description
1 polymer ?
#
loop_
_entity_poly.entity_id
_entity_poly.type
_entity_poly.pdbx_seq_one_letter_code
_entity_poly.pdbx_strand_id
1 'polypeptide(L)'
;ALGGIDLTSPTGKMMMQVISAVAEFERDLLLERTHSGIVRARGAGKRFGRPPVLNEEQKQVVFERIKSGVSISAIAREFKTSRQTILRAKAKLQTPDI
;
A
#
# COMPACT_ATOMS: atom_id res chain seq x y z
N ALA A 1 16.38 12.95 28.89
CA ALA A 1 14.97 13.21 29.29
C ALA A 1 14.69 12.87 30.76
N LEU A 2 15.27 11.81 31.35
CA LEU A 2 14.94 11.36 32.71
C LEU A 2 16.16 11.24 33.65
N GLY A 3 17.17 12.09 33.47
CA GLY A 3 18.48 11.95 34.16
C GLY A 3 18.35 11.70 35.66
N GLY A 4 18.87 10.55 36.12
CA GLY A 4 18.96 10.19 37.53
C GLY A 4 17.68 9.69 38.21
N ILE A 5 16.55 9.60 37.50
CA ILE A 5 15.31 9.07 38.09
C ILE A 5 15.36 7.55 38.14
N ASP A 6 15.20 6.98 39.34
CA ASP A 6 14.93 5.56 39.51
C ASP A 6 13.54 5.23 38.96
N LEU A 7 13.50 4.60 37.79
CA LEU A 7 12.29 4.20 37.08
C LEU A 7 11.52 3.07 37.78
N THR A 8 12.12 2.43 38.78
CA THR A 8 11.47 1.39 39.59
C THR A 8 10.74 1.96 40.80
N SER A 9 11.06 3.20 41.20
CA SER A 9 10.38 3.93 42.27
C SER A 9 8.92 4.28 41.89
N PRO A 10 8.02 4.49 42.87
CA PRO A 10 6.65 4.92 42.60
C PRO A 10 6.57 6.19 41.74
N THR A 11 7.42 7.18 42.01
CA THR A 11 7.51 8.43 41.23
C THR A 11 8.03 8.19 39.81
N GLY A 12 9.06 7.35 39.66
CA GLY A 12 9.60 6.98 38.35
C GLY A 12 8.57 6.24 37.48
N LYS A 13 7.81 5.32 38.06
CA LYS A 13 6.71 4.62 37.38
C LYS A 13 5.63 5.58 36.90
N MET A 14 5.20 6.53 37.75
CA MET A 14 4.22 7.54 37.37
C MET A 14 4.73 8.40 36.20
N MET A 15 5.98 8.85 36.26
CA MET A 15 6.56 9.67 35.18
C MET A 15 6.67 8.91 33.86
N MET A 16 7.02 7.62 33.91
CA MET A 16 7.00 6.74 32.74
C MET A 16 5.60 6.62 32.13
N GLN A 17 4.56 6.47 32.96
CA GLN A 17 3.18 6.40 32.48
C GLN A 17 2.75 7.70 31.79
N VAL A 18 3.10 8.86 32.36
CA VAL A 18 2.80 10.16 31.74
C VAL A 18 3.50 10.31 30.40
N ILE A 19 4.78 9.97 30.31
CA ILE A 19 5.53 10.06 29.05
C ILE A 19 4.97 9.10 28.00
N SER A 20 4.62 7.86 28.39
CA SER A 20 3.97 6.92 27.49
C SER A 20 2.63 7.45 26.98
N ALA A 21 1.79 8.02 27.86
CA ALA A 21 0.52 8.61 27.46
C ALA A 21 0.69 9.79 26.49
N VAL A 22 1.70 10.64 26.71
CA VAL A 22 2.04 11.73 25.77
C VAL A 22 2.51 11.17 24.43
N ALA A 23 3.35 10.14 24.43
CA ALA A 23 3.83 9.52 23.20
C ALA A 23 2.70 8.85 22.39
N GLU A 24 1.75 8.20 23.07
CA GLU A 24 0.54 7.65 22.45
C GLU A 24 -0.33 8.76 21.83
N PHE A 25 -0.56 9.83 22.59
CA PHE A 25 -1.32 10.98 22.11
C PHE A 25 -0.70 11.63 20.85
N GLU A 26 0.61 11.85 20.84
CA GLU A 26 1.30 12.42 19.68
C GLU A 26 1.22 11.49 18.45
N ARG A 27 1.30 10.17 18.67
CA ARG A 27 1.14 9.17 17.61
C ARG A 27 -0.26 9.22 17.01
N ASP A 28 -1.28 9.31 17.85
CA ASP A 28 -2.67 9.38 17.39
C ASP A 28 -2.95 10.64 16.57
N LEU A 29 -2.43 11.80 17.00
CA LEU A 29 -2.50 13.04 16.23
C LEU A 29 -1.80 12.94 14.87
N LEU A 30 -0.66 12.24 14.81
CA LEU A 30 0.06 12.02 13.56
C LEU A 30 -0.74 11.12 12.60
N LEU A 31 -1.36 10.06 13.13
CA LEU A 31 -2.22 9.17 12.36
C LEU A 31 -3.44 9.92 11.82
N GLU A 32 -4.14 10.69 12.66
CA GLU A 32 -5.29 11.49 12.26
C GLU A 32 -4.93 12.42 11.09
N ARG A 33 -3.83 13.17 11.22
CA ARG A 33 -3.36 14.08 10.17
C ARG A 33 -3.02 13.33 8.88
N THR A 34 -2.40 12.16 8.99
CA THR A 34 -2.07 11.31 7.83
C THR A 34 -3.34 10.83 7.13
N HIS A 35 -4.33 10.38 7.89
CA HIS A 35 -5.63 9.97 7.36
C HIS A 35 -6.35 11.12 6.65
N SER A 36 -6.42 12.31 7.25
CA SER A 36 -6.99 13.49 6.59
C SER A 36 -6.27 13.83 5.28
N GLY A 37 -4.94 13.71 5.26
CA GLY A 37 -4.13 13.89 4.05
C GLY A 37 -4.44 12.86 2.96
N ILE A 38 -4.58 11.58 3.35
CA ILE A 38 -4.95 10.50 2.43
C ILE A 38 -6.35 10.74 1.86
N VAL A 39 -7.33 11.10 2.69
CA VAL A 39 -8.71 11.38 2.26
C VAL A 39 -8.71 12.51 1.22
N ARG A 40 -8.01 13.62 1.50
CA ARG A 40 -7.88 14.74 0.55
C ARG A 40 -7.25 14.29 -0.76
N ALA A 41 -6.16 13.54 -0.72
CA ALA A 41 -5.48 13.07 -1.92
C ALA A 41 -6.32 12.07 -2.72
N ARG A 42 -7.09 11.19 -2.05
CA ARG A 42 -8.07 10.31 -2.72
C ARG A 42 -9.18 11.13 -3.39
N GLY A 43 -9.73 12.15 -2.72
CA GLY A 43 -10.73 13.05 -3.29
C GLY A 43 -10.23 13.83 -4.51
N ALA A 44 -8.93 14.15 -4.54
CA ALA A 44 -8.26 14.74 -5.71
C ALA A 44 -7.92 13.72 -6.82
N GLY A 45 -8.34 12.46 -6.69
CA GLY A 45 -8.08 11.42 -7.69
C GLY A 45 -6.63 10.91 -7.71
N LYS A 46 -5.82 11.20 -6.68
CA LYS A 46 -4.44 10.73 -6.64
C LYS A 46 -4.42 9.22 -6.51
N ARG A 47 -3.71 8.55 -7.42
CA ARG A 47 -3.48 7.11 -7.36
C ARG A 47 -2.59 6.73 -6.18
N PHE A 48 -3.02 5.73 -5.42
CA PHE A 48 -2.25 5.14 -4.33
C PHE A 48 -1.68 3.77 -4.71
N GLY A 49 -0.63 3.36 -4.00
CA GLY A 49 0.02 2.07 -4.18
C GLY A 49 1.01 2.02 -5.34
N ARG A 50 1.56 0.83 -5.58
CA ARG A 50 2.54 0.61 -6.64
C ARG A 50 1.91 0.86 -8.01
N PRO A 51 2.57 1.61 -8.92
CA PRO A 51 2.12 1.73 -10.31
C PRO A 51 1.94 0.34 -10.96
N PRO A 52 1.00 0.19 -11.89
CA PRO A 52 0.75 -1.08 -12.53
C PRO A 52 1.91 -1.39 -13.47
N VAL A 53 2.27 -2.66 -13.59
CA VAL A 53 3.36 -3.06 -14.49
C VAL A 53 2.96 -2.90 -15.96
N LEU A 54 1.67 -3.02 -16.25
CA LEU A 54 1.08 -2.83 -17.58
C LEU A 54 0.13 -1.63 -17.55
N ASN A 55 0.24 -0.74 -18.53
CA ASN A 55 -0.74 0.33 -18.75
C ASN A 55 -2.03 -0.24 -19.38
N GLU A 56 -3.08 0.56 -19.51
CA GLU A 56 -4.39 0.06 -20.01
C GLU A 56 -4.31 -0.43 -21.47
N GLU A 57 -3.58 0.27 -22.33
CA GLU A 57 -3.37 -0.15 -23.73
C GLU A 57 -2.65 -1.50 -23.82
N GLN A 58 -1.61 -1.70 -23.03
CA GLN A 58 -0.85 -2.94 -22.96
C GLN A 58 -1.72 -4.09 -22.42
N LYS A 59 -2.61 -3.82 -21.46
CA LYS A 59 -3.57 -4.85 -21.00
C LYS A 59 -4.51 -5.27 -22.12
N GLN A 60 -4.98 -4.32 -22.95
CA GLN A 60 -5.82 -4.62 -24.09
C GLN A 60 -5.08 -5.49 -25.12
N VAL A 61 -3.83 -5.16 -25.44
CA VAL A 61 -2.97 -5.97 -26.32
C VAL A 61 -2.75 -7.37 -25.74
N VAL A 62 -2.44 -7.47 -24.43
CA VAL A 62 -2.30 -8.76 -23.74
C VAL A 62 -3.58 -9.58 -23.86
N PHE A 63 -4.74 -8.96 -23.71
CA PHE A 63 -6.03 -9.63 -23.83
C PHE A 63 -6.29 -10.16 -25.23
N GLU A 64 -6.05 -9.35 -26.26
CA GLU A 64 -6.19 -9.77 -27.66
C GLU A 64 -5.26 -10.95 -27.99
N ARG A 65 -4.01 -10.90 -27.51
CA ARG A 65 -3.05 -12.00 -27.68
C ARG A 65 -3.47 -13.28 -26.96
N ILE A 66 -4.07 -13.17 -25.77
CA ILE A 66 -4.63 -14.32 -25.05
C ILE A 66 -5.79 -14.93 -25.84
N LYS A 67 -6.68 -14.09 -26.39
CA LYS A 67 -7.82 -14.53 -27.23
C LYS A 67 -7.36 -15.21 -28.51
N SER A 68 -6.28 -14.73 -29.12
CA SER A 68 -5.69 -15.35 -30.31
C SER A 68 -4.88 -16.62 -30.02
N GLY A 69 -4.90 -17.13 -28.77
CA GLY A 69 -4.27 -18.40 -28.39
C GLY A 69 -2.77 -18.33 -28.10
N VAL A 70 -2.17 -17.14 -27.99
CA VAL A 70 -0.73 -17.02 -27.69
C VAL A 70 -0.46 -17.46 -26.25
N SER A 71 0.64 -18.21 -26.06
CA SER A 71 1.01 -18.71 -24.73
C SER A 71 1.32 -17.57 -23.75
N ILE A 72 0.89 -17.74 -22.49
CA ILE A 72 1.12 -16.78 -21.40
C ILE A 72 2.62 -16.49 -21.21
N SER A 73 3.48 -17.51 -21.37
CA SER A 73 4.92 -17.37 -21.25
C SER A 73 5.54 -16.51 -22.35
N ALA A 74 5.03 -16.60 -23.58
CA ALA A 74 5.49 -15.77 -24.69
C ALA A 74 5.13 -14.30 -24.46
N ILE A 75 3.87 -14.04 -24.07
CA ILE A 75 3.39 -12.68 -23.74
C ILE A 75 4.21 -12.09 -22.59
N ALA A 76 4.44 -12.86 -21.52
CA ALA A 76 5.23 -12.38 -20.38
C ALA A 76 6.65 -11.96 -20.80
N ARG A 77 7.30 -12.72 -21.69
CA ARG A 77 8.63 -12.39 -22.21
C ARG A 77 8.63 -11.14 -23.09
N GLU A 78 7.62 -10.99 -23.95
CA GLU A 78 7.44 -9.82 -24.83
C GLU A 78 7.31 -8.53 -24.00
N PHE A 79 6.46 -8.55 -22.98
CA PHE A 79 6.26 -7.41 -22.07
C PHE A 79 7.34 -7.29 -20.98
N LYS A 80 8.37 -8.15 -20.97
CA LYS A 80 9.41 -8.22 -19.92
C LYS A 80 8.83 -8.29 -18.50
N THR A 81 7.73 -9.03 -18.34
CA THR A 81 7.06 -9.23 -17.05
C THR A 81 7.08 -10.70 -16.62
N SER A 82 6.65 -10.96 -15.40
CA SER A 82 6.47 -12.33 -14.91
C SER A 82 5.20 -12.96 -15.52
N ARG A 83 5.18 -14.30 -15.63
CA ARG A 83 3.95 -15.04 -15.99
C ARG A 83 2.78 -14.70 -15.05
N GLN A 84 3.07 -14.43 -13.78
CA GLN A 84 2.08 -14.06 -12.77
C GLN A 84 1.44 -12.70 -13.07
N THR A 85 2.18 -11.75 -13.66
CA THR A 85 1.64 -10.46 -14.09
C THR A 85 0.56 -10.65 -15.15
N ILE A 86 0.83 -11.50 -16.16
CA ILE A 86 -0.12 -11.80 -17.24
C ILE A 86 -1.32 -12.60 -16.73
N LEU A 87 -1.10 -13.58 -15.84
CA LEU A 87 -2.19 -14.35 -15.20
C LEU A 87 -3.13 -13.46 -14.38
N ARG A 88 -2.58 -12.51 -13.61
CA ARG A 88 -3.38 -11.54 -12.85
C ARG A 88 -4.16 -10.61 -13.76
N ALA A 89 -3.57 -10.16 -14.87
CA ALA A 89 -4.27 -9.37 -15.87
C ALA A 89 -5.46 -10.16 -16.46
N LYS A 90 -5.24 -11.43 -16.83
CA LYS A 90 -6.29 -12.35 -17.29
C LYS A 90 -7.41 -12.54 -16.26
N ALA A 91 -7.07 -12.73 -14.99
CA ALA A 91 -8.07 -12.92 -13.92
C ALA A 91 -8.93 -11.67 -13.69
N LYS A 92 -8.33 -10.47 -13.71
CA LYS A 92 -9.06 -9.19 -13.60
C LYS A 92 -10.03 -8.92 -14.76
N LEU A 93 -9.83 -9.56 -15.92
CA LEU A 93 -10.78 -9.49 -17.04
C LEU A 93 -12.02 -10.39 -16.84
N GLN A 94 -11.89 -11.45 -16.03
CA GLN A 94 -12.97 -12.42 -15.79
C GLN A 94 -13.87 -12.03 -14.60
N THR A 95 -13.40 -11.14 -13.73
CA THR A 95 -14.17 -10.56 -12.64
C THR A 95 -14.19 -9.05 -12.85
N PRO A 96 -15.30 -8.45 -13.33
CA PRO A 96 -15.44 -6.99 -13.35
C PRO A 96 -15.20 -6.45 -11.94
N ASP A 97 -14.37 -5.40 -11.81
CA ASP A 97 -14.13 -4.73 -10.53
C ASP A 97 -15.51 -4.31 -9.94
N ILE A 98 -15.92 -4.96 -8.85
CA ILE A 98 -17.07 -4.58 -8.00
C ILE A 98 -16.59 -3.48 -7.04
#